data_AF-A0A238DJK4-F1
#
_entry.id   AF-A0A238DJK4-F1
#
_cell.length_a   1.000
_cell.length_b   1.000
_cell.length_c   1.000
_cell.angle_alpha   90.00
_cell.angle_beta   90.00
_cell.angle_gamma   90.00
#
_symmetry.space_group_name_H-M   'P 1'
#
loop_
_entity.id
_entity.type
_entity.pdbx_description
1 polymer ?
#
loop_
_entity_poly.entity_id
_entity_poly.type
_entity_poly.pdbx_seq_one_letter_code
_entity_poly.pdbx_strand_id
1 'polypeptide(L)'
;MSPQPALGARLQRDALGLPQILASTLANIAPAMSFFFGFATIVSGAGVAAPLTIIAAMVVILFLTNTLAEFSRYRPSTGSFVTFIGMGFGPAAGAAASVFVVFGYVVAASSVVVISGGWAHDTLKLFLSGDIPWQPMSIVAAGIVGLLVSRGIGLSTRWAAAFFYFELLLLLIGAAVMLIENASWPAWRRSPGASSPAASRA
;
A
#
# COMPACT_ATOMS: atom_id res chain seq x y z
N MET A 1 -46.47 7.76 -23.49
CA MET A 1 -46.11 7.09 -22.22
C MET A 1 -44.64 6.70 -22.31
N SER A 2 -43.75 7.58 -21.88
CA SER A 2 -42.30 7.36 -21.92
C SER A 2 -41.91 6.39 -20.80
N PRO A 3 -41.10 5.35 -21.06
CA PRO A 3 -40.62 4.46 -20.02
C PRO A 3 -39.77 5.24 -19.02
N GLN A 4 -40.15 5.23 -17.74
CA GLN A 4 -39.25 5.69 -16.67
C GLN A 4 -38.08 4.71 -16.59
N PRO A 5 -36.81 5.14 -16.76
CA PRO A 5 -35.68 4.28 -16.45
C PRO A 5 -35.77 3.94 -14.96
N ALA A 6 -35.72 2.65 -14.63
CA ALA A 6 -35.70 2.16 -13.26
C ALA A 6 -34.73 3.01 -12.44
N LEU A 7 -35.20 3.58 -11.33
CA LEU A 7 -34.42 4.34 -10.36
C LEU A 7 -33.25 3.46 -9.87
N GLY A 8 -32.14 3.50 -10.62
CA GLY A 8 -30.95 2.73 -10.36
C GLY A 8 -30.42 3.06 -8.98
N ALA A 9 -30.13 2.02 -8.20
CA ALA A 9 -29.61 2.07 -6.84
C ALA A 9 -28.59 3.21 -6.67
N ARG A 10 -29.04 4.31 -6.09
CA ARG A 10 -28.19 5.46 -5.78
C ARG A 10 -27.40 5.09 -4.54
N LEU A 11 -26.06 5.20 -4.61
CA LEU A 11 -25.20 4.98 -3.45
C LEU A 11 -25.69 5.82 -2.27
N GLN A 12 -25.72 5.24 -1.06
CA GLN A 12 -26.10 5.99 0.12
C GLN A 12 -25.15 7.17 0.30
N ARG A 13 -25.72 8.38 0.33
CA ARG A 13 -24.96 9.60 0.64
C ARG A 13 -24.47 9.51 2.07
N ASP A 14 -23.23 9.97 2.29
CA ASP A 14 -22.61 10.10 3.62
C ASP A 14 -22.52 8.80 4.43
N ALA A 15 -22.51 7.64 3.76
CA ALA A 15 -22.33 6.34 4.41
C ALA A 15 -20.94 6.18 5.07
N LEU A 16 -19.96 6.98 4.65
CA LEU A 16 -18.60 7.02 5.20
C LEU A 16 -18.25 8.46 5.58
N GLY A 17 -17.79 8.66 6.82
CA GLY A 17 -17.27 9.95 7.27
C GLY A 17 -15.87 10.24 6.71
N LEU A 18 -15.48 11.50 6.68
CA LEU A 18 -14.15 11.95 6.23
C LEU A 18 -12.98 11.15 6.83
N PRO A 19 -12.88 10.92 8.17
CA PRO A 19 -11.75 10.16 8.72
C PRO A 19 -11.72 8.70 8.25
N GLN A 20 -12.88 8.08 8.00
CA GLN A 20 -12.98 6.71 7.50
C GLN A 20 -12.53 6.62 6.04
N ILE A 21 -12.90 7.61 5.23
CA ILE A 21 -12.46 7.73 3.83
C ILE A 21 -10.94 7.92 3.78
N LEU A 22 -10.39 8.85 4.56
CA LEU A 22 -8.96 9.10 4.63
C LEU A 22 -8.19 7.85 5.08
N ALA A 23 -8.62 7.23 6.19
CA ALA A 23 -7.98 6.03 6.71
C ALA A 23 -8.05 4.86 5.71
N SER A 24 -9.16 4.65 5.01
CA SER A 24 -9.25 3.61 3.98
C SER A 24 -8.39 3.88 2.76
N THR A 25 -8.27 5.14 2.35
CA THR A 25 -7.40 5.53 1.22
C THR A 25 -5.94 5.31 1.58
N LEU A 26 -5.54 5.69 2.80
CA LEU A 26 -4.19 5.47 3.31
C LEU A 26 -3.90 3.99 3.56
N ALA A 27 -4.86 3.22 4.07
CA ALA A 27 -4.76 1.77 4.21
C ALA A 27 -4.51 1.10 2.85
N ASN A 28 -5.14 1.59 1.78
CA ASN A 28 -4.94 1.08 0.43
C ASN A 28 -3.53 1.36 -0.13
N ILE A 29 -2.82 2.36 0.40
CA ILE A 29 -1.40 2.58 0.09
C ILE A 29 -0.51 1.50 0.75
N ALA A 30 -1.01 0.86 1.83
CA ALA A 30 -0.31 -0.18 2.59
C ALA A 30 1.12 0.23 2.97
N PRO A 31 1.29 1.21 3.89
CA PRO A 31 2.60 1.77 4.24
C PRO A 31 3.59 0.73 4.74
N ALA A 32 3.17 -0.27 5.54
CA ALA A 32 4.10 -1.27 6.05
C ALA A 32 4.66 -2.15 4.92
N MET A 33 3.79 -2.57 4.00
CA MET A 33 4.19 -3.35 2.83
C MET A 33 5.08 -2.52 1.88
N SER A 34 4.72 -1.26 1.64
CA SER A 34 5.50 -0.32 0.83
C SER A 34 6.90 -0.10 1.41
N PHE A 35 7.02 -0.01 2.73
CA PHE A 35 8.31 0.10 3.39
C PHE A 35 9.12 -1.20 3.26
N PHE A 36 8.50 -2.35 3.54
CA PHE A 36 9.16 -3.65 3.46
C PHE A 36 9.76 -3.95 2.08
N PHE A 37 8.99 -3.74 1.00
CA PHE A 37 9.46 -3.98 -0.36
C PHE A 37 10.25 -2.82 -0.95
N GLY A 38 9.83 -1.57 -0.70
CA GLY A 38 10.39 -0.39 -1.34
C GLY A 38 11.68 0.11 -0.69
N PHE A 39 11.80 0.04 0.64
CA PHE A 39 12.93 0.65 1.34
C PHE A 39 14.26 -0.02 0.99
N ALA A 40 14.28 -1.36 0.90
CA ALA A 40 15.47 -2.11 0.49
C ALA A 40 15.93 -1.69 -0.92
N THR A 41 15.01 -1.56 -1.87
CA THR A 41 15.32 -1.12 -3.23
C THR A 41 15.85 0.32 -3.26
N ILE A 42 15.21 1.24 -2.55
CA ILE A 42 15.64 2.65 -2.48
C ILE A 42 17.06 2.76 -1.90
N VAL A 43 17.33 2.08 -0.78
CA VAL A 43 18.65 2.10 -0.15
C VAL A 43 19.71 1.43 -1.01
N SER A 44 19.37 0.33 -1.69
CA SER A 44 20.30 -0.35 -2.61
C SER A 44 20.70 0.51 -3.82
N GLY A 45 19.78 1.35 -4.32
CA GLY A 45 20.03 2.21 -5.48
C GLY A 45 20.65 3.56 -5.14
N ALA A 46 20.18 4.22 -4.07
CA ALA A 46 20.59 5.58 -3.71
C ALA A 46 21.61 5.62 -2.55
N GLY A 47 21.78 4.52 -1.81
CA GLY A 47 22.69 4.44 -0.67
C GLY A 47 22.40 5.53 0.36
N VAL A 48 23.44 6.30 0.71
CA VAL A 48 23.34 7.42 1.66
C VAL A 48 22.40 8.54 1.17
N ALA A 49 22.19 8.66 -0.14
CA ALA A 49 21.28 9.65 -0.72
C ALA A 49 19.79 9.20 -0.70
N ALA A 50 19.47 8.03 -0.14
CA ALA A 50 18.10 7.53 -0.01
C ALA A 50 17.09 8.52 0.61
N PRO A 51 17.43 9.30 1.66
CA PRO A 51 16.49 10.30 2.19
C PRO A 51 16.17 11.40 1.18
N LEU A 52 17.15 11.84 0.39
CA LEU A 52 16.95 12.88 -0.62
C LEU A 52 16.07 12.39 -1.77
N THR A 53 16.22 11.13 -2.19
CA THR A 53 15.36 10.55 -3.22
C THR A 53 13.92 10.40 -2.76
N ILE A 54 13.70 10.03 -1.48
CA ILE A 54 12.36 10.00 -0.88
C ILE A 54 11.74 11.41 -0.86
N ILE A 55 12.48 12.43 -0.44
CA ILE A 55 11.99 13.83 -0.42
C ILE A 55 11.63 14.30 -1.84
N ALA A 56 12.49 14.04 -2.83
CA ALA A 56 12.21 14.39 -4.22
C ALA A 56 10.93 13.70 -4.74
N ALA A 57 10.75 12.41 -4.43
CA ALA A 57 9.53 11.68 -4.78
C ALA A 57 8.29 12.26 -4.09
N MET A 58 8.39 12.66 -2.82
CA MET A 58 7.30 13.33 -2.10
C MET A 58 6.86 14.61 -2.79
N VAL A 59 7.80 15.44 -3.25
CA VAL A 59 7.48 16.69 -3.97
C VAL A 59 6.69 16.40 -5.24
N VAL A 60 7.11 15.40 -6.02
CA VAL A 60 6.40 14.99 -7.25
C VAL A 60 4.98 14.51 -6.93
N ILE A 61 4.82 13.69 -5.89
CA ILE A 61 3.51 13.18 -5.45
C ILE A 61 2.61 14.33 -4.96
N LEU A 62 3.15 15.35 -4.30
CA LEU A 62 2.39 16.52 -3.87
C LEU A 62 1.85 17.32 -5.06
N PHE A 63 2.67 17.57 -6.08
CA PHE A 63 2.20 18.23 -7.30
C PHE A 63 1.10 17.44 -8.02
N LEU A 64 1.27 16.11 -8.10
CA LEU A 64 0.26 15.23 -8.68
C LEU A 64 -1.05 15.27 -7.88
N THR A 65 -0.96 15.16 -6.56
CA THR A 65 -2.12 15.16 -5.65
C THR A 65 -2.83 16.50 -5.65
N ASN A 66 -2.10 17.61 -5.70
CA ASN A 66 -2.67 18.95 -5.81
C ASN A 66 -3.50 19.12 -7.09
N THR A 67 -2.96 18.66 -8.23
CA THR A 67 -3.68 18.70 -9.51
C THR A 67 -4.96 17.85 -9.47
N LEU A 68 -4.88 16.67 -8.87
CA LEU A 68 -6.04 15.78 -8.70
C LEU A 68 -7.11 16.38 -7.76
N ALA A 69 -6.68 17.03 -6.67
CA ALA A 69 -7.58 17.69 -5.73
C ALA A 69 -8.37 18.83 -6.40
N GLU A 70 -7.69 19.63 -7.22
CA GLU A 70 -8.32 20.75 -7.93
C GLU A 70 -9.33 20.25 -8.99
N PHE A 71 -9.00 19.16 -9.70
CA PHE A 71 -9.93 18.54 -10.65
C PHE A 71 -11.17 17.97 -9.95
N SER A 72 -10.98 17.37 -8.77
CA SER A 72 -12.06 16.80 -7.96
C SER A 72 -13.02 17.87 -7.42
N ARG A 73 -12.50 19.08 -7.13
CA ARG A 73 -13.33 20.24 -6.73
C ARG A 73 -14.19 20.76 -7.87
N TYR A 74 -13.65 20.83 -9.08
CA TYR A 74 -14.37 21.35 -10.24
C TYR A 74 -15.43 20.38 -10.79
N ARG A 75 -15.14 19.07 -10.75
CA ARG A 75 -16.07 18.02 -11.20
C ARG A 75 -16.18 16.92 -10.13
N PRO A 76 -17.02 17.12 -9.10
CA PRO A 76 -17.30 16.09 -8.11
C PRO A 76 -18.02 14.92 -8.80
N SER A 77 -17.26 13.88 -9.11
CA SER A 77 -17.76 12.61 -9.63
C SER A 77 -17.70 11.57 -8.53
N THR A 78 -18.76 10.77 -8.39
CA THR A 78 -18.76 9.56 -7.54
C THR A 78 -17.90 8.42 -8.14
N GLY A 79 -17.24 8.66 -9.28
CA GLY A 79 -16.41 7.69 -9.98
C GLY A 79 -14.90 7.82 -9.67
N SER A 80 -14.14 6.79 -10.05
CA SER A 80 -12.67 6.76 -9.95
C SER A 80 -12.00 7.77 -10.88
N PHE A 81 -10.70 8.03 -10.69
CA PHE A 81 -9.83 8.87 -11.54
C PHE A 81 -9.96 8.56 -13.04
N VAL A 82 -10.26 7.31 -13.39
CA VAL A 82 -10.55 6.87 -14.76
C VAL A 82 -11.70 7.64 -15.41
N THR A 83 -12.68 8.06 -14.62
CA THR A 83 -13.79 8.92 -15.07
C THR A 83 -13.29 10.29 -15.52
N PHE A 84 -12.30 10.83 -14.81
CA PHE A 84 -11.65 12.10 -15.16
C PHE A 84 -10.86 11.98 -16.46
N ILE A 85 -10.18 10.86 -16.67
CA ILE A 85 -9.50 10.56 -17.95
C ILE A 85 -10.51 10.52 -19.10
N GLY A 86 -11.64 9.83 -18.91
CA GLY A 86 -12.70 9.77 -19.92
C GLY A 86 -13.32 11.13 -20.25
N MET A 87 -13.44 12.02 -19.26
CA MET A 87 -13.94 13.39 -19.48
C MET A 87 -12.92 14.30 -20.16
N GLY A 88 -11.62 14.13 -19.88
CA GLY A 88 -10.57 14.98 -20.46
C GLY A 88 -10.11 14.55 -21.85
N PHE A 89 -9.90 13.25 -22.06
CA PHE A 89 -9.32 12.68 -23.28
C PHE A 89 -10.34 11.95 -24.17
N GLY A 90 -11.60 11.89 -23.74
CA GLY A 90 -12.69 11.25 -24.45
C GLY A 90 -12.94 9.79 -24.05
N PRO A 91 -14.04 9.19 -24.54
CA PRO A 91 -14.54 7.90 -24.06
C PRO A 91 -13.56 6.74 -24.26
N ALA A 92 -12.83 6.71 -25.37
CA ALA A 92 -11.89 5.63 -25.69
C ALA A 92 -10.69 5.60 -24.71
N ALA A 93 -10.14 6.76 -24.36
CA ALA A 93 -9.05 6.86 -23.39
C ALA A 93 -9.51 6.46 -21.98
N GLY A 94 -10.71 6.88 -21.58
CA GLY A 94 -11.33 6.44 -20.33
C GLY A 94 -11.53 4.92 -20.27
N ALA A 95 -12.03 4.33 -21.35
CA ALA A 95 -12.22 2.87 -21.45
C ALA A 95 -10.89 2.12 -21.35
N ALA A 96 -9.86 2.54 -22.10
CA ALA A 96 -8.53 1.93 -22.03
C ALA A 96 -7.96 2.00 -20.61
N ALA A 97 -7.98 3.17 -19.97
CA ALA A 97 -7.52 3.34 -18.60
C ALA A 97 -8.29 2.48 -17.60
N SER A 98 -9.61 2.31 -17.78
CA SER A 98 -10.44 1.45 -16.93
C SER A 98 -9.99 0.00 -16.97
N VAL A 99 -9.69 -0.52 -18.16
CA VAL A 99 -9.24 -1.91 -18.36
C VAL A 99 -7.90 -2.13 -17.67
N PHE A 100 -6.95 -1.22 -17.85
CA PHE A 100 -5.65 -1.30 -17.18
C PHE A 100 -5.77 -1.24 -15.66
N VAL A 101 -6.63 -0.35 -15.14
CA VAL A 101 -6.86 -0.24 -13.70
C VAL A 101 -7.49 -1.51 -13.14
N VAL A 102 -8.52 -2.06 -13.79
CA VAL A 102 -9.17 -3.31 -13.35
C VAL A 102 -8.17 -4.46 -13.37
N PHE A 103 -7.41 -4.61 -14.46
CA PHE A 103 -6.39 -5.65 -14.55
C PHE A 103 -5.32 -5.50 -13.45
N GLY A 104 -4.81 -4.29 -13.26
CA GLY A 104 -3.84 -3.98 -12.21
C GLY A 104 -4.37 -4.30 -10.80
N TYR A 105 -5.63 -3.97 -10.52
CA TYR A 105 -6.27 -4.30 -9.24
C TYR A 105 -6.43 -5.80 -9.03
N VAL A 106 -6.78 -6.57 -10.06
CA VAL A 106 -6.89 -8.04 -9.96
C VAL A 106 -5.53 -8.67 -9.65
N VAL A 107 -4.48 -8.24 -10.35
CA VAL A 107 -3.11 -8.74 -10.13
C VAL A 107 -2.59 -8.33 -8.75
N ALA A 108 -2.80 -7.08 -8.34
CA ALA A 108 -2.39 -6.57 -7.04
C ALA A 108 -3.11 -7.30 -5.90
N ALA A 109 -4.44 -7.42 -5.97
CA ALA A 109 -5.24 -8.11 -4.95
C ALA A 109 -4.83 -9.58 -4.82
N SER A 110 -4.61 -10.28 -5.95
CA SER A 110 -4.17 -11.67 -5.95
C SER A 110 -2.79 -11.83 -5.31
N SER A 111 -1.85 -10.93 -5.65
CA SER A 111 -0.49 -10.93 -5.08
C SER A 111 -0.53 -10.76 -3.56
N VAL A 112 -1.34 -9.82 -3.06
CA VAL A 112 -1.46 -9.56 -1.61
C VAL A 112 -1.99 -10.80 -0.86
N VAL A 113 -2.98 -11.50 -1.42
CA VAL A 113 -3.52 -12.74 -0.82
C VAL A 113 -2.45 -13.84 -0.75
N VAL A 114 -1.66 -14.02 -1.82
CA VAL A 114 -0.60 -15.03 -1.84
C VAL A 114 0.52 -14.69 -0.85
N ILE A 115 0.98 -13.44 -0.84
CA ILE A 115 2.00 -12.96 0.10
C ILE A 115 1.54 -13.16 1.55
N SER A 116 0.26 -12.86 1.85
CA SER A 116 -0.29 -13.06 3.19
C SER A 116 -0.24 -14.53 3.64
N GLY A 117 -0.50 -15.48 2.74
CA GLY A 117 -0.39 -16.90 3.05
C GLY A 117 1.06 -17.37 3.20
N GLY A 118 1.98 -16.79 2.42
CA GLY A 118 3.43 -17.02 2.58
C GLY A 118 3.96 -16.55 3.93
N TRP A 119 3.64 -15.32 4.34
CA TRP A 119 4.03 -14.81 5.66
C TRP A 119 3.38 -15.59 6.81
N ALA A 120 2.13 -16.03 6.64
CA ALA A 120 1.48 -16.88 7.63
C ALA A 120 2.17 -18.25 7.76
N HIS A 121 2.61 -18.83 6.64
CA HIS A 121 3.41 -20.05 6.61
C HIS A 121 4.75 -19.89 7.34
N ASP A 122 5.51 -18.82 7.03
CA ASP A 122 6.80 -18.54 7.67
C ASP A 122 6.64 -18.33 9.18
N THR A 123 5.59 -17.60 9.57
CA THR A 123 5.25 -17.36 10.99
C THR A 123 4.91 -18.68 11.69
N LEU A 124 4.11 -19.55 11.07
CA LEU A 124 3.73 -20.82 11.67
C LEU A 124 4.94 -21.76 11.83
N LYS A 125 5.84 -21.77 10.86
CA LYS A 125 7.12 -22.50 10.96
C LYS A 125 7.97 -22.00 12.12
N LEU A 126 8.01 -20.68 12.33
CA LEU A 126 8.81 -20.06 13.38
C LEU A 126 8.28 -20.40 14.79
N PHE A 127 6.96 -20.42 14.99
CA PHE A 127 6.36 -20.58 16.33
C PHE A 127 5.89 -21.99 16.66
N LEU A 128 5.44 -22.77 15.67
CA LEU A 128 4.74 -24.04 15.89
C LEU A 128 5.45 -25.25 15.25
N SER A 129 6.58 -25.02 14.57
CA SER A 129 7.40 -26.05 13.87
C SER A 129 6.65 -26.89 12.82
N GLY A 130 5.38 -26.59 12.55
CA GLY A 130 4.51 -27.34 11.65
C GLY A 130 4.65 -26.86 10.21
N ASP A 131 4.90 -27.79 9.29
CA ASP A 131 5.02 -27.50 7.86
C ASP A 131 3.64 -27.59 7.17
N ILE A 132 2.77 -26.61 7.46
CA ILE A 132 1.51 -26.47 6.70
C ILE A 132 1.81 -25.69 5.42
N PRO A 133 1.51 -26.21 4.22
CA PRO A 133 1.75 -25.49 2.97
C PRO A 133 1.03 -24.12 2.92
N TRP A 134 1.59 -23.16 2.17
CA TRP A 134 1.05 -21.80 2.08
C TRP A 134 -0.30 -21.71 1.36
N GLN A 135 -0.59 -22.64 0.43
CA GLN A 135 -1.78 -22.65 -0.41
C GLN A 135 -3.10 -22.64 0.40
N PRO A 136 -3.34 -23.54 1.36
CA PRO A 136 -4.54 -23.51 2.19
C PRO A 136 -4.65 -22.21 3.00
N MET A 137 -3.54 -21.64 3.47
CA MET A 137 -3.56 -20.38 4.23
C MET A 137 -3.99 -19.20 3.34
N SER A 138 -3.49 -19.13 2.11
CA SER A 138 -3.94 -18.13 1.13
C SER A 138 -5.43 -18.29 0.77
N ILE A 139 -5.92 -19.53 0.61
CA ILE A 139 -7.34 -19.78 0.32
C ILE A 139 -8.23 -19.33 1.49
N VAL A 140 -7.82 -19.63 2.73
CA VAL A 140 -8.54 -19.17 3.93
C VAL A 140 -8.53 -17.65 4.02
N ALA A 141 -7.39 -17.00 3.79
CA ALA A 141 -7.29 -15.55 3.77
C ALA A 141 -8.21 -14.92 2.71
N ALA A 142 -8.22 -15.48 1.49
CA ALA A 142 -9.14 -15.06 0.42
C ALA A 142 -10.61 -15.20 0.83
N GLY A 143 -10.96 -16.31 1.47
CA GLY A 143 -12.32 -16.56 1.99
C GLY A 143 -12.72 -15.53 3.05
N ILE A 144 -11.83 -15.21 3.99
CA ILE A 144 -12.07 -14.19 5.02
C ILE A 144 -12.31 -12.83 4.37
N VAL A 145 -11.45 -12.42 3.42
CA VAL A 145 -11.61 -11.15 2.69
C VAL A 145 -12.94 -11.11 1.94
N GLY A 146 -13.30 -12.20 1.23
CA GLY A 146 -14.59 -12.30 0.54
C GLY A 146 -15.79 -12.19 1.48
N LEU A 147 -15.71 -12.78 2.68
CA LEU A 147 -16.73 -12.66 3.73
C LEU A 147 -16.81 -11.25 4.32
N LEU A 148 -15.69 -10.54 4.46
CA LEU A 148 -15.68 -9.15 4.93
C LEU A 148 -16.29 -8.20 3.90
N VAL A 149 -15.93 -8.37 2.62
CA VAL A 149 -16.45 -7.55 1.53
C VAL A 149 -17.96 -7.76 1.34
N SER A 150 -18.44 -9.00 1.46
CA SER A 150 -19.87 -9.31 1.33
C SER A 150 -20.74 -8.77 2.49
N ARG A 151 -20.15 -8.51 3.67
CA ARG A 151 -20.86 -7.88 4.81
C ARG A 151 -21.03 -6.36 4.69
N GLY A 152 -20.59 -5.78 3.58
CA GLY A 152 -20.83 -4.38 3.24
C GLY A 152 -19.63 -3.46 3.49
N ILE A 153 -19.58 -2.41 2.69
CA ILE A 153 -18.43 -1.49 2.59
C ILE A 153 -18.16 -0.77 3.91
N GLY A 154 -19.20 -0.38 4.65
CA GLY A 154 -19.04 0.34 5.93
C GLY A 154 -18.25 -0.45 6.98
N LEU A 155 -18.44 -1.78 7.04
CA LEU A 155 -17.70 -2.63 7.97
C LEU A 155 -16.25 -2.80 7.48
N SER A 156 -16.07 -3.11 6.19
CA SER A 156 -14.74 -3.27 5.58
C SER A 156 -13.86 -2.03 5.75
N THR A 157 -14.41 -0.83 5.54
CA THR A 157 -13.71 0.43 5.70
C THR A 157 -13.29 0.70 7.14
N ARG A 158 -14.10 0.34 8.14
CA ARG A 158 -13.73 0.47 9.55
C ARG A 158 -12.60 -0.47 9.93
N TRP A 159 -12.63 -1.71 9.48
CA TRP A 159 -11.53 -2.66 9.70
C TRP A 159 -10.26 -2.20 9.02
N ALA A 160 -10.33 -1.76 7.77
CA ALA A 160 -9.18 -1.19 7.05
C ALA A 160 -8.55 -0.02 7.81
N ALA A 161 -9.38 0.91 8.32
CA ALA A 161 -8.91 2.01 9.15
C ALA A 161 -8.23 1.54 10.44
N ALA A 162 -8.81 0.55 11.13
CA ALA A 162 -8.22 0.01 12.36
C ALA A 162 -6.86 -0.65 12.10
N PHE A 163 -6.75 -1.49 11.06
CA PHE A 163 -5.48 -2.10 10.65
C PHE A 163 -4.45 -1.05 10.25
N PHE A 164 -4.86 0.02 9.57
CA PHE A 164 -3.98 1.12 9.21
C PHE A 164 -3.39 1.85 10.42
N TYR A 165 -4.21 2.18 11.43
CA TYR A 165 -3.68 2.81 12.64
C TYR A 165 -2.76 1.86 13.42
N PHE A 166 -3.09 0.58 13.44
CA PHE A 166 -2.26 -0.45 14.09
C PHE A 166 -0.89 -0.60 13.41
N GLU A 167 -0.84 -0.74 12.07
CA GLU A 167 0.44 -0.83 11.36
C GLU A 167 1.24 0.47 11.49
N LEU A 168 0.58 1.63 11.47
CA LEU A 168 1.25 2.93 11.61
C LEU A 168 1.92 3.03 12.99
N LEU A 169 1.26 2.57 14.04
CA LEU A 169 1.84 2.50 15.38
C LEU A 169 3.06 1.58 15.41
N LEU A 170 2.99 0.39 14.81
CA LEU A 170 4.12 -0.53 14.74
C LEU A 170 5.30 0.05 13.95
N LEU A 171 5.04 0.74 12.84
CA LEU A 171 6.08 1.42 12.07
C LEU A 171 6.74 2.54 12.85
N LEU A 172 5.96 3.34 13.60
CA LEU A 172 6.51 4.41 14.45
C LEU A 172 7.37 3.86 15.58
N ILE A 173 6.92 2.76 16.22
CA ILE A 173 7.71 2.06 17.24
C ILE A 173 9.01 1.53 16.63
N GLY A 174 8.93 0.84 15.48
CA GLY A 174 10.11 0.32 14.78
C GLY A 174 11.09 1.43 14.38
N ALA A 175 10.58 2.55 13.89
CA ALA A 175 11.38 3.72 13.55
C ALA A 175 12.06 4.32 14.80
N ALA A 176 11.34 4.45 15.92
CA ALA A 176 11.91 4.95 17.17
C ALA A 176 13.00 4.02 17.73
N VAL A 177 12.76 2.70 17.73
CA VAL A 177 13.75 1.70 18.17
C VAL A 177 15.00 1.76 17.30
N MET A 178 14.84 1.77 15.98
CA MET A 178 15.96 1.91 15.04
C MET A 178 16.75 3.20 15.26
N LEU A 179 16.06 4.31 15.54
CA LEU A 179 16.72 5.59 15.82
C LEU A 179 17.52 5.53 17.13
N ILE A 180 16.99 4.89 18.18
CA ILE A 180 17.67 4.76 19.48
C ILE A 180 18.90 3.85 19.37
N GLU A 181 18.79 2.70 18.72
CA GLU A 181 19.91 1.78 18.54
C GLU A 181 21.03 2.41 17.70
N ASN A 182 20.65 3.10 16.61
CA ASN A 182 21.61 3.70 15.68
C ASN A 182 22.10 5.11 16.10
N ALA A 183 21.46 5.74 17.10
CA ALA A 183 21.95 6.99 17.70
C ALA A 183 23.32 6.84 18.38
N SER A 184 23.74 5.60 18.66
CA SER A 184 25.06 5.27 19.20
C SER A 184 26.20 5.22 18.18
N TRP A 185 25.92 5.39 16.86
CA TRP A 185 26.92 5.29 15.79
C TRP A 185 27.23 6.64 15.11
N PRO A 186 28.32 7.33 15.47
CA PRO A 186 28.81 8.45 14.67
C PRO A 186 29.40 7.94 13.35
N ALA A 187 28.82 8.37 12.22
CA ALA A 187 29.21 8.01 10.86
C ALA A 187 30.69 8.31 10.49
N TRP A 188 31.41 9.09 11.30
CA TRP A 188 32.82 9.44 11.10
C TRP A 188 33.81 8.40 11.66
N ARG A 189 33.37 7.35 12.36
CA ARG A 189 34.24 6.28 12.90
C ARG A 189 34.52 5.11 11.94
N ARG A 190 34.07 5.16 10.68
CA ARG A 190 34.61 4.25 9.65
C ARG A 190 35.97 4.79 9.21
N SER A 191 37.02 4.48 9.96
CA SER A 191 38.40 4.64 9.47
C SER A 191 38.57 3.79 8.20
N PRO A 192 39.00 4.37 7.06
CA PRO A 192 39.51 3.60 5.93
C PRO A 192 40.90 3.07 6.32
N GLY A 193 40.94 2.00 7.11
CA GLY A 193 42.21 1.52 7.66
C GLY A 193 42.03 0.39 8.66
N ALA A 194 41.65 -0.78 8.18
CA ALA A 194 41.93 -2.03 8.86
C ALA A 194 42.60 -2.96 7.84
N SER A 195 43.92 -2.91 7.87
CA SER A 195 44.89 -3.79 7.20
C SER A 195 44.49 -5.26 7.24
N SER A 196 44.58 -5.95 6.10
CA SER A 196 44.72 -7.40 6.04
C SER A 196 46.13 -7.81 6.48
N PRO A 197 46.29 -8.69 7.48
CA PRO A 197 47.53 -9.41 7.71
C PRO A 197 47.27 -10.91 7.51
N ALA A 198 47.60 -11.45 6.33
CA ALA A 198 47.98 -12.86 6.13
C ALA A 198 48.12 -13.19 4.64
N ALA A 199 49.23 -12.80 4.03
CA ALA A 199 49.80 -13.53 2.90
C ALA A 199 51.11 -14.16 3.37
N SER A 200 50.99 -15.26 4.12
CA SER A 200 52.07 -16.22 4.31
C SER A 200 51.44 -17.60 4.44
N ARG A 201 51.95 -18.54 3.63
CA ARG A 201 51.57 -19.97 3.48
C ARG A 201 50.53 -20.25 2.39
N ALA A 202 50.98 -20.35 1.14
CA ALA A 202 51.17 -21.61 0.41
C ALA A 202 51.70 -21.29 -1.00
#